data_AF-A0A183F563-F1
#
_entry.id   AF-A0A183F563-F1
#
_cell.length_a   1.000
_cell.length_b   1.000
_cell.length_c   1.000
_cell.angle_alpha   90.00
_cell.angle_beta   90.00
_cell.angle_gamma   90.00
#
_symmetry.space_group_name_H-M   'P 1'
#
loop_
_entity.id
_entity.type
_entity.pdbx_description
1 polymer ?
#
loop_
_entity_poly.entity_id
_entity_poly.type
_entity_poly.pdbx_seq_one_letter_code
_entity_poly.pdbx_strand_id
1 'polypeptide(L)'
;MMVLILADDSKARYDSLKSWLCTETNIPSQCVQLSTLRGRPQDNGRNRNFGSIVLKIVLQMNCKMGGALWKVHIPMKRTMIVGYDLYHDSTLRGKTIGACVATMDPEYTVFYSQTRPHENPTELGTNLGFFIRRALHRYFIKNNNTLPDRIFLYRDGVGDGQIPYVRDQEVTLVQQACEEAVTKARANHKIMLAFVIVTKKVNMRIFKGKPDSVLSNPDPGTVVDTVVTRPERYDFYLVPQFVNQGTVTPVCYNVIFDDTSFTPDQHQKVSI
;
A
#
# COMPACT_ATOMS: atom_id res chain seq x y z
N MET A 1 4.71 20.32 -13.17
CA MET A 1 3.38 19.78 -12.76
C MET A 1 2.28 20.63 -13.35
N MET A 2 1.18 20.02 -13.77
CA MET A 2 0.02 20.72 -14.36
C MET A 2 -1.17 20.70 -13.39
N VAL A 3 -1.83 21.85 -13.19
CA VAL A 3 -3.07 21.93 -12.40
C VAL A 3 -4.24 22.11 -13.36
N LEU A 4 -5.22 21.22 -13.27
CA LEU A 4 -6.38 21.15 -14.15
C LEU A 4 -7.65 21.42 -13.35
N ILE A 5 -8.33 22.53 -13.66
CA ILE A 5 -9.63 22.84 -13.09
C ILE A 5 -10.72 22.22 -13.95
N LEU A 6 -11.45 21.26 -13.41
CA LEU A 6 -12.52 20.53 -14.10
C LEU A 6 -13.86 21.19 -13.79
N ALA A 7 -14.64 21.50 -14.83
CA ALA A 7 -15.95 22.13 -14.68
C ALA A 7 -17.02 21.17 -14.10
N ASP A 8 -16.85 19.87 -14.32
CA ASP A 8 -17.77 18.80 -13.92
C ASP A 8 -17.03 17.57 -13.36
N ASP A 9 -17.80 16.56 -12.98
CA ASP A 9 -17.34 15.27 -12.46
C ASP A 9 -17.29 14.16 -13.53
N SER A 10 -17.21 14.55 -14.81
CA SER A 10 -17.16 13.60 -15.93
C SER A 10 -15.97 12.65 -15.81
N LYS A 11 -16.27 11.37 -15.53
CA LYS A 11 -15.26 10.30 -15.45
C LYS A 11 -14.50 10.14 -16.77
N ALA A 12 -15.19 10.15 -17.91
CA ALA A 12 -14.57 9.99 -19.23
C ALA A 12 -13.56 11.11 -19.54
N ARG A 13 -13.84 12.35 -19.12
CA ARG A 13 -12.93 13.49 -19.24
C ARG A 13 -11.69 13.29 -18.36
N TYR A 14 -11.91 12.92 -17.11
CA TYR A 14 -10.82 12.64 -16.16
C TYR A 14 -9.90 11.52 -16.66
N ASP A 15 -10.47 10.40 -17.11
CA ASP A 15 -9.73 9.24 -17.59
C ASP A 15 -8.93 9.57 -18.86
N SER A 16 -9.53 10.28 -19.82
CA SER A 16 -8.83 10.72 -21.05
C SER A 16 -7.65 11.63 -20.74
N LEU A 17 -7.83 12.62 -19.84
CA LEU A 17 -6.76 13.52 -19.42
C LEU A 17 -5.66 12.76 -18.68
N LYS A 18 -6.01 11.84 -17.77
CA LYS A 18 -5.04 11.05 -17.02
C LYS A 18 -4.26 10.09 -17.91
N SER A 19 -4.93 9.44 -18.86
CA SER A 19 -4.29 8.60 -19.86
C SER A 19 -3.20 9.40 -20.59
N TRP A 20 -3.58 10.50 -21.23
CA TRP A 20 -2.64 11.33 -21.99
C TRP A 20 -1.48 11.90 -21.14
N LEU A 21 -1.77 12.35 -19.91
CA LEU A 21 -0.74 12.91 -19.02
C LEU A 21 0.24 11.86 -18.49
N CYS A 22 -0.25 10.65 -18.23
CA CYS A 22 0.55 9.57 -17.64
C CYS A 22 1.26 8.68 -18.67
N THR A 23 0.71 8.51 -19.88
CA THR A 23 1.31 7.61 -20.90
C THR A 23 2.11 8.37 -21.94
N GLU A 24 1.61 9.51 -22.43
CA GLU A 24 2.21 10.22 -23.57
C GLU A 24 3.23 11.29 -23.13
N THR A 25 2.91 12.05 -22.08
CA THR A 25 3.70 13.25 -21.71
C THR A 25 4.53 13.10 -20.45
N ASN A 26 4.21 12.13 -19.58
CA ASN A 26 4.85 11.94 -18.27
C ASN A 26 4.85 13.19 -17.38
N ILE A 27 3.81 14.02 -17.46
CA ILE A 27 3.70 15.26 -16.66
C ILE A 27 2.83 14.99 -15.42
N PRO A 28 3.40 15.12 -14.19
CA PRO A 28 2.60 15.04 -12.97
C PRO A 28 1.46 16.06 -12.99
N SER A 29 0.24 15.63 -12.67
CA SER A 29 -0.96 16.46 -12.77
C SER A 29 -1.89 16.40 -11.56
N GLN A 30 -2.49 17.54 -11.24
CA GLN A 30 -3.47 17.72 -10.16
C GLN A 30 -4.79 18.19 -10.75
N CYS A 31 -5.79 17.30 -10.78
CA CYS A 31 -7.15 17.67 -11.16
C CYS A 31 -7.89 18.21 -9.93
N VAL A 32 -8.65 19.29 -10.10
CA VAL A 32 -9.46 19.91 -9.06
C VAL A 32 -10.83 20.24 -9.65
N GLN A 33 -11.89 19.71 -9.05
CA GLN A 33 -13.24 20.09 -9.45
C GLN A 33 -13.54 21.53 -9.03
N LEU A 34 -14.08 22.30 -9.96
CA LEU A 34 -14.42 23.70 -9.75
C LEU A 34 -15.48 23.87 -8.64
N SER A 35 -16.43 22.94 -8.56
CA SER A 35 -17.45 22.87 -7.50
C SER A 35 -16.85 22.73 -6.11
N THR A 36 -15.72 22.03 -5.97
CA THR A 36 -15.02 21.87 -4.69
C THR A 36 -14.38 23.17 -4.22
N LEU A 37 -13.98 24.06 -5.13
CA LEU A 37 -13.40 25.36 -4.78
C LEU A 37 -14.46 26.43 -4.52
N ARG A 38 -15.58 26.37 -5.25
CA ARG A 38 -16.65 27.37 -5.17
C ARG A 38 -17.46 27.24 -3.88
N GLY A 39 -17.84 28.37 -3.29
CA GLY A 39 -18.82 28.41 -2.22
C GLY A 39 -20.24 28.28 -2.74
N ARG A 40 -21.18 28.00 -1.84
CA ARG A 40 -22.61 27.99 -2.17
C ARG A 40 -23.06 29.42 -2.50
N PRO A 41 -24.09 29.60 -3.36
CA PRO A 41 -24.68 30.92 -3.60
C PRO A 41 -25.11 31.62 -2.30
N GLN A 42 -25.61 30.83 -1.33
CA GLN A 42 -26.04 31.27 0.00
C GLN A 42 -24.90 31.84 0.87
N ASP A 43 -23.64 31.49 0.59
CA ASP A 43 -22.46 32.00 1.28
C ASP A 43 -21.74 33.11 0.46
N ASN A 44 -22.47 33.84 -0.40
CA ASN A 44 -21.91 34.82 -1.35
C ASN A 44 -20.77 34.24 -2.21
N GLY A 45 -20.85 32.95 -2.55
CA GLY A 45 -19.81 32.24 -3.31
C GLY A 45 -18.53 31.94 -2.52
N ARG A 46 -18.45 32.25 -1.21
CA ARG A 46 -17.31 31.91 -0.36
C ARG A 46 -17.42 30.48 0.17
N ASN A 47 -16.37 29.70 -0.04
CA ASN A 47 -16.27 28.37 0.55
C ASN A 47 -15.59 28.47 1.92
N ARG A 48 -16.33 28.18 3.01
CA ARG A 48 -15.80 28.22 4.38
C ARG A 48 -14.60 27.29 4.58
N ASN A 49 -14.51 26.21 3.78
CA ASN A 49 -13.43 25.23 3.84
C ASN A 49 -12.32 25.49 2.81
N PHE A 50 -12.35 26.62 2.08
CA PHE A 50 -11.41 26.90 0.97
C PHE A 50 -9.95 26.71 1.38
N GLY A 51 -9.53 27.28 2.52
CA GLY A 51 -8.16 27.15 3.00
C GLY A 51 -7.74 25.69 3.25
N SER A 52 -8.60 24.89 3.88
CA SER A 52 -8.34 23.46 4.12
C SER A 52 -8.25 22.66 2.82
N ILE A 53 -9.11 22.98 1.85
CA ILE A 53 -9.13 22.34 0.53
C ILE A 53 -7.84 22.65 -0.23
N VAL A 54 -7.49 23.94 -0.33
CA VAL A 54 -6.26 24.38 -1.01
C VAL A 54 -5.03 23.77 -0.35
N LEU A 55 -4.97 23.74 0.99
CA LEU A 55 -3.89 23.09 1.71
C LEU A 55 -3.75 21.62 1.29
N LYS A 56 -4.83 20.83 1.30
CA LYS A 56 -4.80 19.42 0.87
C LYS A 56 -4.35 19.24 -0.58
N ILE A 57 -4.76 20.14 -1.47
CA ILE A 57 -4.32 20.14 -2.87
C ILE A 57 -2.81 20.38 -2.95
N VAL A 58 -2.27 21.37 -2.24
CA VAL A 58 -0.84 21.69 -2.20
C VAL A 58 -0.03 20.54 -1.59
N LEU A 59 -0.53 19.90 -0.53
CA LEU A 59 0.09 18.72 0.07
C LEU A 59 0.20 17.56 -0.94
N GLN A 60 -0.87 17.28 -1.69
CA GLN A 60 -0.85 16.25 -2.74
C GLN A 60 0.10 16.60 -3.88
N MET A 61 0.15 17.87 -4.26
CA MET A 61 1.06 18.43 -5.24
C MET A 61 2.53 18.23 -4.82
N ASN A 62 2.86 18.50 -3.56
CA ASN A 62 4.20 18.25 -3.00
C ASN A 62 4.60 16.78 -3.16
N CYS A 63 3.73 15.83 -2.79
CA CYS A 63 4.00 14.40 -2.94
C CYS A 63 4.25 13.99 -4.40
N LYS A 64 3.46 14.52 -5.35
CA LYS A 64 3.62 14.22 -6.79
C LYS A 64 4.92 14.75 -7.38
N MET A 65 5.52 15.75 -6.74
CA MET A 65 6.83 16.30 -7.13
C MET A 65 7.99 15.64 -6.38
N GLY A 66 7.73 14.60 -5.57
CA GLY A 66 8.73 13.86 -4.82
C GLY A 66 8.99 14.38 -3.40
N GLY A 67 8.21 15.36 -2.93
CA GLY A 67 8.32 15.87 -1.57
C GLY A 67 7.66 14.95 -0.54
N ALA A 68 8.32 14.76 0.60
CA ALA A 68 7.74 14.11 1.76
C ALA A 68 7.03 15.13 2.66
N LEU A 69 5.89 14.78 3.24
CA LEU A 69 5.13 15.68 4.14
C LEU A 69 5.54 15.49 5.60
N TRP A 70 5.71 14.23 6.00
CA TRP A 70 6.20 13.81 7.31
C TRP A 70 6.87 12.45 7.14
N LYS A 71 7.60 12.02 8.18
CA LYS A 71 8.18 10.68 8.27
C LYS A 71 8.05 10.16 9.69
N VAL A 72 8.06 8.85 9.83
CA VAL A 72 8.10 8.16 11.12
C VAL A 72 9.46 7.51 11.26
N HIS A 73 10.04 7.57 12.47
CA HIS A 73 11.28 6.87 12.74
C HIS A 73 11.00 5.36 12.86
N ILE A 74 11.40 4.62 11.83
CA ILE A 74 11.34 3.15 11.82
C ILE A 74 12.77 2.64 12.05
N PRO A 75 13.09 2.03 13.20
CA PRO A 75 14.46 1.66 13.59
C PRO A 75 14.97 0.40 12.85
N MET A 76 14.66 0.28 11.56
CA MET A 76 15.13 -0.80 10.69
C MET A 76 16.15 -0.24 9.70
N LYS A 77 17.32 -0.89 9.63
CA LYS A 77 18.38 -0.53 8.69
C LYS A 77 18.21 -1.32 7.39
N ARG A 78 18.57 -0.70 6.26
CA ARG A 78 18.60 -1.31 4.91
C ARG A 78 17.40 -2.23 4.64
N THR A 79 16.20 -1.72 4.91
CA THR A 79 14.96 -2.49 4.75
C THR A 79 14.14 -1.88 3.63
N MET A 80 13.59 -2.72 2.76
CA MET A 80 12.68 -2.34 1.71
C MET A 80 11.27 -2.79 2.08
N ILE A 81 10.31 -1.86 2.12
CA ILE A 81 8.90 -2.18 2.33
C ILE A 81 8.23 -2.19 0.96
N VAL A 82 7.47 -3.25 0.67
CA VAL A 82 6.79 -3.46 -0.59
C VAL A 82 5.30 -3.63 -0.35
N GLY A 83 4.48 -2.90 -1.09
CA GLY A 83 3.04 -3.11 -1.18
C GLY A 83 2.69 -3.70 -2.55
N TYR A 84 1.90 -4.77 -2.57
CA TYR A 84 1.40 -5.38 -3.81
C TYR A 84 -0.11 -5.60 -3.75
N ASP A 85 -0.81 -5.07 -4.74
CA ASP A 85 -2.28 -5.14 -4.86
C ASP A 85 -2.68 -5.55 -6.27
N LEU A 86 -3.84 -6.21 -6.37
CA LEU A 86 -4.47 -6.61 -7.63
C LEU A 86 -5.79 -5.88 -7.80
N TYR A 87 -5.87 -5.08 -8.87
CA TYR A 87 -7.11 -4.46 -9.27
C TYR A 87 -7.79 -5.30 -10.36
N HIS A 88 -9.03 -5.70 -10.09
CA HIS A 88 -9.90 -6.37 -11.06
C HIS A 88 -10.88 -5.37 -11.66
N ASP A 89 -10.78 -5.12 -12.97
CA ASP A 89 -11.72 -4.25 -13.66
C ASP A 89 -12.82 -5.06 -14.34
N SER A 90 -14.03 -5.01 -13.77
CA SER A 90 -15.21 -5.64 -14.36
C SER A 90 -15.64 -5.00 -15.69
N THR A 91 -15.20 -3.77 -15.98
CA THR A 91 -15.55 -3.05 -17.21
C THR A 91 -14.59 -3.34 -18.37
N LEU A 92 -13.35 -3.74 -18.08
CA LEU A 92 -12.33 -4.08 -19.08
C LEU A 92 -12.20 -5.59 -19.28
N ARG A 93 -13.23 -6.24 -19.83
CA ARG A 93 -13.22 -7.68 -20.21
C ARG A 93 -12.66 -8.63 -19.11
N GLY A 94 -12.78 -8.30 -17.83
CA GLY A 94 -12.23 -9.10 -16.73
C GLY A 94 -10.69 -9.07 -16.60
N LYS A 95 -10.02 -8.00 -17.06
CA LYS A 95 -8.57 -7.84 -16.91
C LYS A 95 -8.19 -7.54 -15.46
N THR A 96 -7.10 -8.15 -15.02
CA THR A 96 -6.48 -7.92 -13.71
C THR A 96 -5.20 -7.11 -13.91
N ILE A 97 -5.00 -6.07 -13.11
CA ILE A 97 -3.78 -5.25 -13.13
C ILE A 97 -3.11 -5.39 -11.76
N GLY A 98 -1.85 -5.82 -11.78
CA GLY A 98 -1.00 -5.82 -10.60
C GLY A 98 -0.30 -4.48 -10.44
N ALA A 99 -0.31 -3.94 -9.23
CA ALA A 99 0.41 -2.73 -8.86
C ALA A 99 1.34 -3.02 -7.69
N CYS A 100 2.63 -2.73 -7.87
CA CYS A 100 3.65 -2.94 -6.86
C CYS A 100 4.36 -1.62 -6.56
N VAL A 101 4.52 -1.31 -5.29
CA VAL A 101 5.22 -0.12 -4.80
C VAL A 101 6.27 -0.55 -3.78
N ALA A 102 7.50 -0.05 -3.91
CA ALA A 102 8.60 -0.36 -3.00
C ALA A 102 9.26 0.92 -2.47
N THR A 103 9.64 0.96 -1.20
CA THR A 103 10.44 2.05 -0.63
C THR A 103 11.88 1.99 -1.11
N MET A 104 12.51 3.14 -1.26
CA MET A 104 13.82 3.27 -1.91
C MET A 104 14.87 3.94 -1.04
N ASP A 105 14.48 4.48 0.12
CA ASP A 105 15.31 5.26 1.03
C ASP A 105 15.08 4.82 2.49
N PRO A 106 16.06 5.06 3.39
CA PRO A 106 15.94 4.73 4.82
C PRO A 106 14.83 5.49 5.57
N GLU A 107 14.33 6.59 5.00
CA GLU A 107 13.23 7.36 5.59
C GLU A 107 11.85 6.87 5.14
N TYR A 108 11.81 5.89 4.23
CA TYR A 108 10.58 5.32 3.66
C TYR A 108 9.66 6.37 3.02
N THR A 109 10.25 7.43 2.44
CA THR A 109 9.50 8.55 1.84
C THR A 109 9.53 8.57 0.31
N VAL A 110 10.46 7.84 -0.29
CA VAL A 110 10.64 7.73 -1.74
C VAL A 110 10.23 6.35 -2.21
N PHE A 111 9.30 6.32 -3.16
CA PHE A 111 8.70 5.09 -3.65
C PHE A 111 9.05 4.84 -5.10
N TYR A 112 9.21 3.57 -5.45
CA TYR A 112 9.26 3.09 -6.82
C TYR A 112 8.00 2.29 -7.11
N SER A 113 7.17 2.80 -8.01
CA SER A 113 5.89 2.19 -8.39
C SER A 113 5.96 1.54 -9.77
N GLN A 114 5.29 0.40 -9.91
CA GLN A 114 5.18 -0.35 -11.16
C GLN A 114 3.75 -0.88 -11.30
N THR A 115 3.26 -0.95 -12.53
CA THR A 115 1.97 -1.55 -12.87
C THR A 115 2.10 -2.42 -14.09
N ARG A 116 1.46 -3.60 -14.09
CA ARG A 116 1.36 -4.46 -15.28
C ARG A 116 0.02 -5.20 -15.31
N PRO A 117 -0.58 -5.35 -16.50
CA PRO A 117 -1.69 -6.29 -16.66
C PRO A 117 -1.21 -7.72 -16.42
N HIS A 118 -2.07 -8.57 -15.88
CA HIS A 118 -1.90 -10.02 -15.92
C HIS A 118 -2.43 -10.53 -17.25
N GLU A 119 -1.63 -11.34 -17.94
CA GLU A 119 -2.03 -11.99 -19.19
C GLU A 119 -3.08 -13.07 -18.92
N ASN A 120 -2.94 -13.78 -17.79
CA ASN A 120 -3.89 -14.77 -17.33
C ASN A 120 -4.37 -14.45 -15.89
N PRO A 121 -5.68 -14.24 -15.65
CA PRO A 121 -6.22 -13.99 -14.32
C PRO A 121 -5.98 -15.13 -13.31
N THR A 122 -5.65 -16.33 -13.77
CA THR A 122 -5.33 -17.47 -12.89
C THR A 122 -3.84 -17.56 -12.52
N GLU A 123 -2.97 -16.84 -13.23
CA GLU A 123 -1.53 -16.76 -12.93
C GLU A 123 -1.20 -15.42 -12.26
N LEU A 124 -1.72 -15.27 -11.04
CA LEU A 124 -1.61 -14.02 -10.29
C LEU A 124 -0.19 -13.75 -9.76
N GLY A 125 0.69 -14.75 -9.73
CA GLY A 125 2.04 -14.58 -9.16
C GLY A 125 3.12 -14.09 -10.13
N THR A 126 2.98 -14.27 -11.44
CA THR A 126 4.08 -14.07 -12.42
C THR A 126 4.62 -12.64 -12.42
N ASN A 127 3.76 -11.65 -12.25
CA ASN A 127 4.16 -10.25 -12.21
C ASN A 127 4.96 -9.88 -10.94
N LEU A 128 4.71 -10.56 -9.81
CA LEU A 128 5.34 -10.19 -8.54
C LEU A 128 6.87 -10.37 -8.59
N GLY A 129 7.34 -11.52 -9.06
CA GLY A 129 8.78 -11.76 -9.23
C GLY A 129 9.44 -10.74 -10.16
N PHE A 130 8.75 -10.35 -11.25
CA PHE A 130 9.22 -9.27 -12.14
C PHE A 130 9.31 -7.93 -11.42
N PHE A 131 8.30 -7.56 -10.63
CA PHE A 131 8.30 -6.30 -9.88
C PHE A 131 9.41 -6.25 -8.85
N ILE A 132 9.62 -7.33 -8.09
CA ILE A 132 10.68 -7.40 -7.08
C ILE A 132 12.07 -7.29 -7.72
N ARG A 133 12.33 -8.00 -8.82
CA ARG A 133 13.61 -7.87 -9.56
C ARG A 133 13.91 -6.42 -9.94
N ARG A 134 12.92 -5.70 -10.47
CA ARG A 134 13.10 -4.28 -10.84
C ARG A 134 13.21 -3.36 -9.64
N ALA A 135 12.46 -3.61 -8.58
CA ALA A 135 12.54 -2.84 -7.33
C ALA A 135 13.92 -2.99 -6.69
N LEU A 136 14.43 -4.22 -6.57
CA LEU A 136 15.78 -4.51 -6.05
C LEU A 136 16.86 -3.84 -6.90
N HIS A 137 16.76 -3.90 -8.22
CA HIS A 137 17.71 -3.22 -9.10
C HIS A 137 17.70 -1.70 -8.91
N ARG A 138 16.51 -1.08 -8.78
CA ARG A 138 16.38 0.36 -8.51
C ARG A 138 16.91 0.74 -7.13
N TYR A 139 16.60 -0.07 -6.11
CA TYR A 139 17.12 0.11 -4.76
C TYR A 139 18.65 0.05 -4.76
N PHE A 140 19.23 -0.94 -5.43
CA PHE A 140 20.68 -1.14 -5.55
C PHE A 140 21.38 0.09 -6.14
N ILE A 141 20.92 0.58 -7.29
CA ILE A 141 21.49 1.76 -7.95
C ILE A 141 21.41 2.98 -7.04
N LYS A 142 20.27 3.19 -6.38
CA LYS A 142 20.06 4.36 -5.52
C LYS A 142 20.88 4.32 -4.22
N ASN A 143 21.11 3.13 -3.67
CA ASN A 143 21.75 2.93 -2.38
C ASN A 143 23.22 2.52 -2.55
N ASN A 144 23.96 3.19 -3.44
CA ASN A 144 25.40 2.99 -3.67
C ASN A 144 25.77 1.52 -3.89
N ASN A 145 25.06 0.84 -4.79
CA ASN A 145 25.29 -0.56 -5.13
C ASN A 145 25.19 -1.49 -3.91
N THR A 146 24.25 -1.21 -3.00
CA THR A 146 23.95 -2.04 -1.84
C THR A 146 22.51 -2.52 -1.89
N LEU A 147 22.31 -3.83 -1.75
CA LEU A 147 20.99 -4.45 -1.64
C LEU A 147 20.37 -4.22 -0.25
N PRO A 148 19.03 -4.31 -0.11
CA PRO A 148 18.43 -4.30 1.21
C PRO A 148 18.75 -5.62 1.94
N ASP A 149 18.92 -5.54 3.26
CA ASP A 149 19.08 -6.73 4.11
C ASP A 149 17.74 -7.48 4.27
N ARG A 150 16.62 -6.75 4.18
CA ARG A 150 15.28 -7.23 4.50
C ARG A 150 14.23 -6.67 3.54
N ILE A 151 13.22 -7.48 3.24
CA ILE A 151 12.00 -7.08 2.55
C ILE A 151 10.79 -7.40 3.43
N PHE A 152 9.95 -6.40 3.67
CA PHE A 152 8.59 -6.59 4.20
C PHE A 152 7.60 -6.40 3.06
N LEU A 153 6.92 -7.47 2.67
CA LEU A 153 5.97 -7.45 1.55
C LEU A 153 4.55 -7.59 2.08
N TYR A 154 3.75 -6.54 1.88
CA TYR A 154 2.34 -6.49 2.20
C TYR A 154 1.49 -6.74 0.96
N ARG A 155 0.75 -7.85 0.97
CA ARG A 155 -0.07 -8.34 -0.14
C ARG A 155 -1.56 -8.15 0.15
N ASP A 156 -2.25 -7.25 -0.55
CA ASP A 156 -3.68 -6.98 -0.36
C ASP A 156 -4.57 -7.72 -1.37
N GLY A 157 -5.82 -8.04 -1.03
CA GLY A 157 -6.77 -8.63 -1.99
C GLY A 157 -6.58 -10.12 -2.23
N VAL A 158 -6.17 -10.87 -1.20
CA VAL A 158 -6.10 -12.35 -1.23
C VAL A 158 -7.27 -12.93 -0.44
N GLY A 159 -8.07 -13.78 -1.07
CA GLY A 159 -9.11 -14.54 -0.37
C GLY A 159 -8.54 -15.73 0.41
N ASP A 160 -9.22 -16.17 1.47
CA ASP A 160 -8.78 -17.28 2.33
C ASP A 160 -8.43 -18.56 1.55
N GLY A 161 -9.20 -18.88 0.50
CA GLY A 161 -8.95 -20.05 -0.35
C GLY A 161 -7.73 -19.93 -1.27
N GLN A 162 -7.19 -18.72 -1.47
CA GLN A 162 -6.02 -18.46 -2.31
C GLN A 162 -4.72 -18.43 -1.51
N ILE A 163 -4.78 -18.40 -0.17
CA ILE A 163 -3.60 -18.33 0.70
C ILE A 163 -2.58 -19.45 0.39
N PRO A 164 -2.96 -20.73 0.22
CA PRO A 164 -2.00 -21.77 -0.11
C PRO A 164 -1.27 -21.51 -1.43
N TYR A 165 -1.99 -21.05 -2.46
CA TYR A 165 -1.39 -20.70 -3.75
C TYR A 165 -0.40 -19.53 -3.61
N VAL A 166 -0.76 -18.47 -2.89
CA VAL A 166 0.13 -17.32 -2.65
C VAL A 166 1.38 -17.76 -1.90
N ARG A 167 1.22 -18.59 -0.87
CA ARG A 167 2.36 -19.12 -0.10
C ARG A 167 3.28 -19.98 -0.96
N ASP A 168 2.74 -20.87 -1.79
CA ASP A 168 3.55 -21.85 -2.51
C ASP A 168 4.16 -21.26 -3.80
N GLN A 169 3.51 -20.27 -4.41
CA GLN A 169 3.91 -19.66 -5.68
C GLN A 169 4.51 -18.25 -5.51
N GLU A 170 3.75 -17.30 -4.96
CA GLU A 170 4.18 -15.90 -4.89
C GLU A 170 5.42 -15.73 -3.99
N VAL A 171 5.45 -16.38 -2.82
CA VAL A 171 6.63 -16.34 -1.92
C VAL A 171 7.86 -16.89 -2.63
N THR A 172 7.74 -18.04 -3.30
CA THR A 172 8.84 -18.67 -4.06
C THR A 172 9.39 -17.73 -5.14
N LEU A 173 8.51 -17.05 -5.88
CA LEU A 173 8.92 -16.10 -6.91
C LEU A 173 9.68 -14.89 -6.34
N VAL A 174 9.29 -14.42 -5.15
CA VAL A 174 9.99 -13.33 -4.45
C VAL A 174 11.36 -13.79 -3.96
N GLN A 175 11.45 -15.00 -3.39
CA GLN A 175 12.72 -15.59 -2.95
C GLN A 175 13.70 -15.75 -4.12
N GLN A 176 13.25 -16.31 -5.24
CA GLN A 176 14.06 -16.44 -6.46
C GLN A 176 14.54 -15.07 -6.97
N ALA A 177 13.66 -14.06 -6.98
CA ALA A 177 14.03 -12.70 -7.36
C ALA A 177 15.12 -12.10 -6.45
N CYS A 178 15.08 -12.40 -5.14
CA CYS A 178 16.09 -11.99 -4.19
C CYS A 178 17.43 -12.70 -4.40
N GLU A 179 17.41 -14.03 -4.59
CA GLU A 179 18.60 -14.84 -4.84
C GLU A 179 19.31 -14.42 -6.14
N GLU A 180 18.55 -14.18 -7.20
CA GLU A 180 19.07 -13.65 -8.45
C GLU A 180 19.75 -12.29 -8.26
N ALA A 181 19.14 -11.39 -7.48
CA ALA A 181 19.68 -10.07 -7.22
C ALA A 181 21.00 -10.15 -6.43
N VAL A 182 21.04 -10.98 -5.38
CA VAL A 182 22.25 -11.24 -4.59
C VAL A 182 23.38 -11.79 -5.47
N THR A 183 23.07 -12.77 -6.32
CA THR A 183 24.03 -13.38 -7.25
C THR A 183 24.56 -12.36 -8.25
N LYS A 184 23.69 -11.58 -8.88
CA LYS A 184 24.07 -10.53 -9.85
C LYS A 184 24.90 -9.42 -9.21
N ALA A 185 24.58 -9.05 -7.98
CA ALA A 185 25.31 -8.02 -7.23
C ALA A 185 26.61 -8.54 -6.58
N ARG A 186 26.86 -9.85 -6.59
CA ARG A 186 27.94 -10.51 -5.81
C ARG A 186 27.90 -10.10 -4.34
N ALA A 187 26.70 -10.02 -3.77
CA ALA A 187 26.52 -9.61 -2.38
C ALA A 187 26.86 -10.77 -1.42
N ASN A 188 27.49 -10.44 -0.29
CA ASN A 188 27.90 -11.42 0.72
C ASN A 188 26.81 -11.72 1.77
N HIS A 189 25.56 -11.35 1.51
CA HIS A 189 24.44 -11.58 2.41
C HIS A 189 23.19 -12.00 1.65
N LYS A 190 22.35 -12.80 2.32
CA LYS A 190 20.99 -13.12 1.85
C LYS A 190 20.04 -11.98 2.22
N ILE A 191 19.11 -11.67 1.32
CA ILE A 191 17.98 -10.77 1.61
C ILE A 191 16.93 -11.59 2.37
N MET A 192 16.60 -11.18 3.60
CA MET A 192 15.51 -11.79 4.37
C MET A 192 14.15 -11.25 3.89
N LEU A 193 13.10 -12.04 4.01
CA LEU A 193 11.75 -11.77 3.57
C LEU A 193 10.74 -12.06 4.69
N ALA A 194 9.90 -11.07 4.97
CA ALA A 194 8.62 -11.23 5.64
C ALA A 194 7.51 -10.99 4.62
N PHE A 195 6.65 -11.99 4.39
CA PHE A 195 5.52 -11.91 3.48
C PHE A 195 4.22 -11.93 4.29
N VAL A 196 3.50 -10.82 4.22
CA VAL A 196 2.31 -10.56 5.03
C VAL A 196 1.12 -10.34 4.12
N ILE A 197 0.10 -11.18 4.24
CA ILE A 197 -1.20 -10.95 3.62
C ILE A 197 -1.96 -9.93 4.45
N VAL A 198 -2.52 -8.93 3.79
CA VAL A 198 -3.35 -7.89 4.39
C VAL A 198 -4.78 -8.07 3.91
N THR A 199 -5.73 -8.19 4.84
CA THR A 199 -7.16 -8.28 4.54
C THR A 199 -7.91 -7.14 5.20
N LYS A 200 -8.28 -6.12 4.40
CA LYS A 200 -8.97 -4.91 4.87
C LYS A 200 -10.49 -5.10 5.05
N LYS A 201 -11.08 -6.05 4.32
CA LYS A 201 -12.52 -6.34 4.35
C LYS A 201 -12.77 -7.61 5.16
N VAL A 202 -12.91 -7.45 6.48
CA VAL A 202 -13.20 -8.55 7.42
C VAL A 202 -14.56 -8.36 8.10
N ASN A 203 -15.19 -9.48 8.45
CA ASN A 203 -16.44 -9.48 9.22
C ASN A 203 -16.21 -9.18 10.72
N MET A 204 -14.97 -9.34 11.20
CA MET A 204 -14.58 -9.07 12.59
C MET A 204 -14.90 -7.63 12.99
N ARG A 205 -15.44 -7.43 14.19
CA ARG A 205 -15.62 -6.12 14.82
C ARG A 205 -15.08 -6.18 16.25
N ILE A 206 -14.32 -5.15 16.62
CA ILE A 206 -13.67 -5.04 17.92
C ILE A 206 -14.28 -3.82 18.63
N PHE A 207 -14.63 -4.00 19.89
CA PHE A 207 -15.23 -2.96 20.72
C PHE A 207 -14.42 -2.78 22.00
N LYS A 208 -14.31 -1.53 22.45
CA LYS A 208 -13.72 -1.17 23.74
C LYS A 208 -14.86 -0.98 24.74
N GLY A 209 -14.82 -1.70 25.85
CA GLY A 209 -15.84 -1.65 26.90
C GLY A 209 -16.11 -3.01 27.53
N LYS A 210 -16.83 -3.00 28.65
CA LYS A 210 -17.37 -4.23 29.26
C LYS A 210 -18.68 -4.63 28.57
N PRO A 211 -19.07 -5.92 28.58
CA PRO A 211 -20.32 -6.39 27.97
C PRO A 211 -21.56 -5.60 28.41
N ASP A 212 -21.61 -5.18 29.68
CA ASP A 212 -22.75 -4.47 30.27
C ASP A 212 -22.64 -2.93 30.19
N SER A 213 -21.71 -2.40 29.39
CA SER A 213 -21.46 -0.96 29.27
C SER A 213 -21.67 -0.46 27.84
N VAL A 214 -21.77 0.86 27.68
CA VAL A 214 -21.81 1.47 26.35
C VAL A 214 -20.48 1.18 25.65
N LEU A 215 -20.55 0.37 24.60
CA LEU A 215 -19.40 0.00 23.79
C LEU A 215 -18.96 1.17 22.91
N SER A 216 -17.64 1.37 22.80
CA SER A 216 -17.05 2.35 21.91
C SER A 216 -16.11 1.68 20.90
N ASN A 217 -15.73 2.43 19.86
CA ASN A 217 -14.63 1.99 19.01
C ASN A 217 -13.33 1.91 19.84
N PRO A 218 -12.46 0.92 19.56
CA PRO A 218 -11.10 0.87 20.08
C PRO A 218 -10.27 2.05 19.54
N ASP A 219 -9.20 2.38 20.27
CA ASP A 219 -8.28 3.45 19.89
C ASP A 219 -7.41 3.00 18.69
N PRO A 220 -7.02 3.91 17.78
CA PRO A 220 -6.05 3.59 16.73
C PRO A 220 -4.75 3.05 17.32
N GLY A 221 -4.22 1.99 16.71
CA GLY A 221 -3.10 1.22 17.22
C GLY A 221 -3.50 0.02 18.09
N THR A 222 -4.79 -0.21 18.35
CA THR A 222 -5.24 -1.41 19.07
C THR A 222 -4.92 -2.66 18.25
N VAL A 223 -4.17 -3.58 18.85
CA VAL A 223 -3.83 -4.90 18.30
C VAL A 223 -4.58 -5.99 19.05
N VAL A 224 -5.09 -6.98 18.33
CA VAL A 224 -5.70 -8.19 18.88
C VAL A 224 -5.09 -9.40 18.16
N ASP A 225 -4.26 -10.14 18.87
CA ASP A 225 -3.51 -11.31 18.39
C ASP A 225 -3.86 -12.61 19.13
N THR A 226 -4.82 -12.56 20.06
CA THR A 226 -5.25 -13.69 20.89
C THR A 226 -6.77 -13.90 20.81
N VAL A 227 -7.21 -15.11 21.14
CA VAL A 227 -8.62 -15.56 21.24
C VAL A 227 -9.37 -15.63 19.91
N VAL A 228 -9.32 -14.58 19.10
CA VAL A 228 -10.05 -14.45 17.82
C VAL A 228 -9.20 -14.74 16.60
N THR A 229 -7.91 -14.96 16.80
CA THR A 229 -6.93 -15.41 15.81
C THR A 229 -7.05 -16.91 15.56
N ARG A 230 -6.48 -17.38 14.46
CA ARG A 230 -6.55 -18.81 14.09
C ARG A 230 -5.34 -19.55 14.64
N PRO A 231 -5.51 -20.68 15.37
CA PRO A 231 -4.38 -21.45 15.92
C PRO A 231 -3.36 -21.88 14.88
N GLU A 232 -3.81 -22.14 13.64
CA GLU A 232 -2.98 -22.57 12.52
C GLU A 232 -2.32 -21.42 11.74
N ARG A 233 -2.58 -20.14 12.10
CA ARG A 233 -2.03 -18.97 11.39
C ARG A 233 -1.19 -18.10 12.32
N TYR A 234 -0.22 -17.42 11.73
CA TYR A 234 0.44 -16.30 12.36
C TYR A 234 -0.29 -15.01 11.96
N ASP A 235 -1.48 -14.82 12.51
CA ASP A 235 -2.34 -13.67 12.22
C ASP A 235 -2.60 -12.76 13.44
N PHE A 236 -2.89 -11.49 13.15
CA PHE A 236 -3.32 -10.51 14.13
C PHE A 236 -4.23 -9.47 13.48
N TYR A 237 -5.10 -8.87 14.28
CA TYR A 237 -5.94 -7.74 13.89
C TYR A 237 -5.32 -6.45 14.40
N LEU A 238 -5.29 -5.43 13.55
CA LEU A 238 -4.88 -4.08 13.90
C LEU A 238 -5.99 -3.09 13.55
N VAL A 239 -6.23 -2.12 14.43
CA VAL A 239 -7.11 -0.99 14.19
C VAL A 239 -6.26 0.21 13.79
N PRO A 240 -6.02 0.49 12.49
CA PRO A 240 -5.05 1.50 12.09
C PRO A 240 -5.61 2.94 12.13
N GLN A 241 -6.94 3.10 12.13
CA GLN A 241 -7.56 4.40 11.91
C GLN A 241 -8.72 4.70 12.87
N PHE A 242 -8.90 5.97 13.14
CA PHE A 242 -10.09 6.49 13.80
C PHE A 242 -11.23 6.67 12.80
N VAL A 243 -12.48 6.43 13.22
CA VAL A 243 -13.68 6.68 12.40
C VAL A 243 -14.61 7.66 13.10
N ASN A 244 -15.07 8.67 12.37
CA ASN A 244 -16.00 9.69 12.89
C ASN A 244 -17.45 9.18 12.98
N GLN A 245 -17.79 8.14 12.22
CA GLN A 245 -19.14 7.59 12.14
C GLN A 245 -19.08 6.08 11.97
N GLY A 246 -19.95 5.36 12.68
CA GLY A 246 -20.07 3.91 12.62
C GLY A 246 -18.98 3.17 13.40
N THR A 247 -18.89 1.87 13.15
CA THR A 247 -17.93 0.97 13.80
C THR A 247 -16.66 0.84 12.96
N VAL A 248 -15.50 0.93 13.61
CA VAL A 248 -14.22 0.71 12.93
C VAL A 248 -14.10 -0.75 12.49
N THR A 249 -13.62 -0.95 11.26
CA THR A 249 -13.26 -2.29 10.76
C THR A 249 -11.76 -2.48 10.97
N PRO A 250 -11.33 -3.49 11.74
CA PRO A 250 -9.92 -3.82 11.86
C PRO A 250 -9.38 -4.38 10.55
N VAL A 251 -8.06 -4.35 10.39
CA VAL A 251 -7.35 -4.99 9.28
C VAL A 251 -6.71 -6.27 9.83
N CYS A 252 -6.89 -7.39 9.13
CA CYS A 252 -6.22 -8.64 9.47
C CYS A 252 -4.88 -8.71 8.73
N TYR A 253 -3.82 -9.02 9.46
CA TYR A 253 -2.49 -9.27 8.93
C TYR A 253 -2.17 -10.74 9.19
N ASN A 254 -1.76 -11.47 8.16
CA ASN A 254 -1.39 -12.87 8.26
C ASN A 254 0.00 -13.06 7.67
N VAL A 255 0.98 -13.35 8.53
CA VAL A 255 2.37 -13.60 8.14
C VAL A 255 2.47 -15.03 7.62
N ILE A 256 2.54 -15.18 6.29
CA ILE A 256 2.54 -16.50 5.63
C ILE A 256 3.95 -17.05 5.40
N PHE A 257 4.96 -16.19 5.46
CA PHE A 257 6.38 -16.54 5.38
C PHE A 257 7.20 -15.49 6.14
N ASP A 258 8.15 -15.93 6.96
CA ASP A 258 9.08 -15.03 7.64
C ASP A 258 10.42 -15.74 7.90
N ASP A 259 11.51 -15.18 7.38
CA ASP A 259 12.88 -15.55 7.75
C ASP A 259 13.68 -14.36 8.32
N THR A 260 12.99 -13.27 8.70
CA THR A 260 13.61 -12.05 9.25
C THR A 260 13.95 -12.15 10.74
N SER A 261 13.54 -13.24 11.41
CA SER A 261 13.64 -13.43 12.87
C SER A 261 12.91 -12.35 13.70
N PHE A 262 11.90 -11.69 13.12
CA PHE A 262 11.10 -10.71 13.83
C PHE A 262 10.11 -11.39 14.77
N THR A 263 10.03 -10.85 15.98
CA THR A 263 9.01 -11.24 16.96
C THR A 263 7.63 -10.71 16.54
N PRO A 264 6.53 -11.30 17.06
CA PRO A 264 5.17 -10.78 16.86
C PRO A 264 5.04 -9.29 17.11
N ASP A 265 5.56 -8.80 18.24
CA ASP A 265 5.58 -7.37 18.58
C ASP A 265 6.27 -6.51 17.51
N GLN A 266 7.33 -7.01 16.88
CA GLN A 266 8.04 -6.28 15.84
C GLN A 266 7.24 -6.23 14.54
N HIS A 267 6.61 -7.34 14.13
CA HIS A 267 5.71 -7.37 12.97
C HIS A 267 4.52 -6.43 13.17
N GLN A 268 3.93 -6.43 14.36
CA GLN A 268 2.84 -5.54 14.73
C GLN A 268 3.28 -4.07 14.66
N LYS A 269 4.44 -3.72 15.25
CA LYS A 269 4.96 -2.34 15.24
C LYS A 269 5.31 -1.81 13.85
N VAL A 270 5.79 -2.65 12.94
CA VAL A 270 6.06 -2.24 11.54
C VAL A 270 4.76 -2.09 10.74
N SER A 271 3.67 -2.70 11.20
CA SER A 271 2.35 -2.62 10.56
C SER A 271 1.49 -1.44 11.03
N ILE A 272 1.84 -0.82 12.17
CA ILE A 272 1.21 0.38 12.76
C ILE A 272 1.71 1.64 12.04
#